data_AF-A0A1Q4AG27-F1
#
_entry.id   AF-A0A1Q4AG27-F1
#
_cell.length_a   1.000
_cell.length_b   1.000
_cell.length_c   1.000
_cell.angle_alpha   90.00
_cell.angle_beta   90.00
_cell.angle_gamma   90.00
#
_symmetry.space_group_name_H-M   'P 1'
#
loop_
_entity.id
_entity.type
_entity.pdbx_description
1 polymer ?
#
loop_
_entity_poly.entity_id
_entity_poly.type
_entity_poly.pdbx_seq_one_letter_code
_entity_poly.pdbx_strand_id
1 'polypeptide(L)' 'MLGSGLLAGLSLLTAVMASPVEARNTSSNPYRTPCHDDRIRLCSTASPGKAGSCLKKHINELSPACKAQVKKK' A
#
# COMPACT_ATOMS: atom_id res chain seq x y z
N MET A 1 32.94 37.09 2.48
CA MET A 1 32.44 38.44 2.13
C MET A 1 31.25 38.71 3.02
N LEU A 2 31.37 39.72 3.87
CA LEU A 2 30.42 40.08 4.92
C LEU A 2 29.06 40.49 4.33
N GLY A 3 27.97 40.02 4.94
CA GLY A 3 26.61 40.38 4.53
C GLY A 3 25.61 40.11 5.65
N SER A 4 25.68 40.91 6.71
CA SER A 4 24.69 40.99 7.79
C SER A 4 23.35 41.47 7.23
N GLY A 5 22.26 40.77 7.56
CA GLY A 5 20.90 41.13 7.13
C GLY A 5 19.83 40.48 8.00
N LEU A 6 19.90 40.70 9.31
CA LEU A 6 18.86 40.35 10.26
C LEU A 6 17.74 41.41 10.16
N LEU A 7 16.70 41.15 9.35
CA LEU A 7 15.45 41.89 9.40
C LEU A 7 14.29 40.90 9.45
N ALA A 8 13.62 40.93 10.60
CA ALA A 8 12.40 40.22 10.90
C ALA A 8 11.30 40.57 9.88
N GLY A 9 10.74 39.55 9.24
CA GLY A 9 9.55 39.67 8.40
C GLY A 9 8.59 38.54 8.72
N LEU A 10 7.54 38.84 9.50
CA LEU A 10 6.33 38.02 9.51
C LEU A 10 5.77 38.00 8.08
N SER A 11 5.81 36.85 7.43
CA SER A 11 5.01 36.56 6.25
C SER A 11 4.43 35.16 6.40
N LEU A 12 3.27 35.13 7.06
CA LEU A 12 2.26 34.08 6.90
C LEU A 12 1.78 34.11 5.44
N LEU A 13 1.39 32.94 4.93
CA LEU A 13 0.77 32.65 3.63
C LEU A 13 1.73 32.21 2.51
N THR A 14 1.97 30.90 2.41
CA THR A 14 1.53 30.12 1.23
C THR A 14 1.32 28.67 1.60
N ALA A 15 0.06 28.24 1.57
CA ALA A 15 -0.31 26.84 1.59
C ALA A 15 0.25 26.16 0.34
N VAL A 16 1.01 25.08 0.51
CA VAL A 16 1.19 24.09 -0.55
C VAL A 16 1.04 22.68 0.01
N MET A 17 -0.19 22.22 -0.13
CA MET A 17 -0.64 20.87 -0.44
C MET A 17 -0.04 19.72 0.37
N ALA A 18 -0.87 19.21 1.27
CA ALA A 18 -0.89 17.80 1.63
C ALA A 18 -0.83 16.97 0.34
N SER A 19 0.33 16.37 0.08
CA SER A 19 0.37 15.23 -0.84
C SER A 19 -0.57 14.19 -0.22
N PRO A 20 -1.58 13.67 -0.95
CA PRO A 20 -2.07 12.36 -0.57
C PRO A 20 -0.81 11.50 -0.61
N VAL A 21 -0.44 10.95 0.54
CA VAL A 21 0.38 9.75 0.56
C VAL A 21 -0.44 8.74 -0.24
N GLU A 22 -0.23 8.75 -1.55
CA GLU A 22 -0.52 7.62 -2.41
C GLU A 22 0.01 6.45 -1.62
N ALA A 23 -0.91 5.58 -1.21
CA ALA A 23 -0.66 4.53 -0.25
C ALA A 23 0.59 3.78 -0.70
N ARG A 24 1.74 4.17 -0.16
CA ARG A 24 2.95 3.37 -0.20
C ARG A 24 2.65 2.23 0.74
N ASN A 25 1.87 1.28 0.25
CA ASN A 25 1.76 -0.05 0.83
C ASN A 25 3.08 -0.76 0.55
N THR A 26 4.11 -0.24 1.18
CA THR A 26 5.39 -0.89 1.42
C THR A 26 5.36 -1.29 2.89
N SER A 27 4.35 -2.06 3.28
CA SER A 27 4.59 -3.12 4.25
C SER A 27 5.31 -4.24 3.50
N SER A 28 6.55 -3.95 3.09
CA SER A 28 7.47 -4.92 2.49
C SER A 28 8.01 -5.82 3.59
N ASN A 29 7.13 -6.66 4.12
CA ASN A 29 7.57 -7.96 4.59
C ASN A 29 7.60 -8.86 3.35
N PRO A 30 8.78 -9.21 2.80
CA PRO A 30 8.88 -10.08 1.62
C PRO A 30 8.25 -11.46 1.82
N TYR A 31 7.93 -11.80 3.08
CA TYR A 31 7.24 -13.03 3.46
C TYR A 31 5.71 -12.92 3.48
N ARG A 32 5.14 -11.71 3.56
CA ARG A 32 3.69 -11.50 3.58
C ARG A 32 3.22 -11.07 2.20
N THR A 33 2.72 -12.04 1.44
CA THR A 33 1.92 -11.75 0.25
C THR A 33 0.71 -10.91 0.67
N PRO A 34 0.28 -9.90 -0.10
CA PRO A 34 -0.94 -9.13 0.20
C PRO A 34 -2.20 -10.00 0.16
N CYS A 35 -2.09 -11.24 -0.32
CA CYS A 35 -3.12 -12.27 -0.29
C CYS A 35 -3.13 -13.13 0.98
N HIS A 36 -2.31 -12.82 1.98
CA HIS A 36 -2.20 -13.64 3.19
C HIS A 36 -3.53 -13.72 3.94
N ASP A 37 -4.12 -12.57 4.27
CA ASP A 37 -5.33 -12.52 5.09
C ASP A 37 -6.56 -12.99 4.29
N ASP A 38 -6.62 -12.65 3.00
CA ASP A 38 -7.64 -13.19 2.10
C ASP A 38 -7.54 -14.71 1.96
N ARG A 39 -6.32 -15.28 1.91
CA ARG A 39 -6.13 -16.73 1.88
C ARG A 39 -6.62 -17.38 3.17
N ILE A 40 -6.36 -16.80 4.34
CA ILE A 40 -6.84 -17.35 5.61
C ILE A 40 -8.38 -17.27 5.67
N ARG A 41 -8.97 -16.16 5.22
CA ARG A 41 -10.42 -15.94 5.29
C ARG A 41 -11.20 -16.78 4.27
N LEU A 42 -10.72 -16.84 3.03
CA LEU A 42 -11.45 -17.42 1.89
C LEU A 42 -10.95 -18.83 1.53
N CYS A 43 -9.70 -19.14 1.85
CA CYS A 43 -9.00 -20.34 1.36
C CYS A 43 -8.29 -21.11 2.49
N SER A 44 -8.77 -21.03 3.73
CA SER A 44 -8.20 -21.74 4.89
C SER A 44 -8.14 -23.25 4.71
N THR A 45 -9.06 -23.82 3.94
CA THR A 45 -9.14 -25.24 3.62
C THR A 45 -8.36 -25.62 2.37
N ALA A 46 -7.78 -24.64 1.65
CA ALA A 46 -7.04 -24.92 0.44
C ALA A 46 -5.71 -25.59 0.76
N SER A 47 -5.42 -26.72 0.11
CA SER A 47 -4.15 -27.41 0.25
C SER A 47 -2.97 -26.49 -0.09
N PRO A 48 -1.80 -26.67 0.57
CA PRO A 48 -0.59 -25.92 0.23
C PRO A 48 -0.27 -26.09 -1.27
N GLY A 49 -0.01 -24.97 -1.95
CA GLY A 49 0.18 -24.93 -3.41
C GLY A 49 -1.10 -24.78 -4.25
N LYS A 50 -2.31 -24.93 -3.67
CA LYS A 50 -3.60 -24.70 -4.36
C LYS A 50 -4.27 -23.38 -3.96
N ALA A 51 -3.70 -22.65 -3.01
CA ALA A 51 -4.18 -21.36 -2.58
C ALA A 51 -4.33 -20.34 -3.74
N GLY A 52 -3.43 -20.37 -4.74
CA GLY A 52 -3.54 -19.48 -5.90
C GLY A 52 -4.82 -19.69 -6.71
N SER A 53 -5.20 -20.94 -6.97
CA SER A 53 -6.44 -21.25 -7.70
C SER A 53 -7.68 -20.91 -6.88
N CYS A 54 -7.65 -21.10 -5.56
CA CYS A 54 -8.72 -20.68 -4.67
C CYS A 54 -8.91 -19.15 -4.70
N LEU A 55 -7.83 -18.39 -4.54
CA LEU A 55 -7.89 -16.92 -4.61
C LEU A 55 -8.42 -16.42 -5.97
N LYS A 56 -8.08 -17.11 -7.08
CA LYS A 56 -8.62 -16.79 -8.42
C LYS A 56 -10.13 -16.99 -8.50
N LYS A 57 -10.69 -18.03 -7.86
CA LYS A 57 -12.15 -18.25 -7.82
C LYS A 57 -12.87 -17.17 -7.00
N HIS A 58 -12.23 -16.72 -5.92
CA HIS A 58 -12.78 -15.67 -5.05
C HIS A 58 -12.28 -14.26 -5.42
N ILE A 59 -11.88 -14.02 -6.68
CA ILE A 59 -11.24 -12.76 -7.10
C ILE A 59 -12.03 -11.52 -6.69
N ASN A 60 -13.36 -11.59 -6.74
CA ASN A 60 -14.24 -10.46 -6.42
C ASN A 60 -14.25 -10.13 -4.92
N GLU A 61 -14.09 -11.14 -4.07
CA GLU A 61 -14.10 -11.06 -2.61
C GLU A 61 -12.72 -10.75 -2.01
N LEU A 62 -11.66 -10.74 -2.83
CA LEU A 62 -10.31 -10.38 -2.41
C LEU A 62 -10.21 -8.89 -2.08
N SER A 63 -9.33 -8.58 -1.11
CA SER A 63 -8.86 -7.21 -0.87
C SER A 63 -8.29 -6.59 -2.14
N PRO A 64 -8.35 -5.25 -2.30
CA PRO A 64 -7.80 -4.57 -3.48
C PRO A 64 -6.33 -4.91 -3.76
N ALA A 65 -5.53 -5.05 -2.69
CA ALA A 65 -4.11 -5.37 -2.78
C ALA A 65 -3.87 -6.81 -3.29
N CYS A 66 -4.61 -7.80 -2.78
CA CYS A 66 -4.50 -9.17 -3.27
C CYS A 66 -5.05 -9.31 -4.70
N LYS A 67 -6.19 -8.68 -4.99
CA LYS A 67 -6.78 -8.64 -6.33
C LYS A 67 -5.80 -8.10 -7.36
N ALA A 68 -5.10 -7.00 -7.05
CA ALA A 68 -4.07 -6.46 -7.91
C ALA A 68 -2.91 -7.45 -8.15
N GLN A 69 -2.49 -8.19 -7.13
CA GLN A 69 -1.42 -9.20 -7.26
C GLN A 69 -1.84 -10.46 -8.01
N VAL A 70 -3.06 -10.96 -7.81
CA VAL A 70 -3.59 -12.09 -8.57
C VAL A 70 -3.79 -11.73 -10.04
N LYS A 71 -4.19 -10.48 -10.35
CA LYS A 71 -4.31 -9.99 -11.73
C LYS A 71 -2.96 -9.78 -12.43
N LYS A 72 -1.87 -9.56 -11.68
CA LYS A 72 -0.51 -9.39 -12.21
C LYS A 72 0.21 -10.72 -12.49
N LYS A 73 -0.39 -11.86 -12.14
CA LYS A 73 0.22 -13.20 -12.22
C LYS A 73 -0.51 -14.08 -13.23
#